data_AF-A0A537YNY5-F1
#
_entry.id   AF-A0A537YNY5-F1
#
_cell.length_a   1.000
_cell.length_b   1.000
_cell.length_c   1.000
_cell.angle_alpha   90.00
_cell.angle_beta   90.00
_cell.angle_gamma   90.00
#
_symmetry.space_group_name_H-M   'P 1'
#
loop_
_entity.id
_entity.type
_entity.pdbx_description
1 polymer ?
#
loop_
_entity_poly.entity_id
_entity_poly.type
_entity_poly.pdbx_seq_one_letter_code
_entity_poly.pdbx_strand_id
1 'polypeptide(L)' 'MIIKKTPEQVEKMAASGAILVRCLKMLASKARPGVTTGELDAAAEKFIRSQGAEPAFK' A
#
# COMPACT_ATOMS: atom_id res chain seq x y z
N MET A 1 -14.43 -3.56 22.30
CA MET A 1 -13.14 -3.77 23.01
C MET A 1 -12.03 -3.15 22.16
N ILE A 2 -11.16 -2.31 22.74
CA ILE A 2 -10.02 -1.70 22.02
C ILE A 2 -8.74 -2.44 22.44
N ILE A 3 -8.01 -3.01 21.48
CA ILE A 3 -6.75 -3.73 21.74
C ILE A 3 -5.58 -2.74 21.65
N LYS A 4 -4.82 -2.62 22.74
CA LYS A 4 -3.56 -1.85 22.81
C LYS A 4 -2.43 -2.68 22.18
N LYS A 5 -1.75 -2.10 21.19
CA LYS A 5 -0.66 -2.78 20.48
C LYS A 5 0.62 -2.69 21.30
N THR A 6 1.45 -3.72 21.25
CA THR A 6 2.80 -3.65 21.80
C THR A 6 3.68 -2.75 20.93
N PRO A 7 4.81 -2.24 21.45
CA PRO A 7 5.76 -1.47 20.64
C PRO A 7 6.19 -2.21 19.37
N GLU A 8 6.46 -3.52 19.45
CA GLU A 8 6.88 -4.34 18.30
C GLU A 8 5.78 -4.46 17.24
N GLN A 9 4.51 -4.53 17.67
CA GLN A 9 3.37 -4.51 16.75
C GLN A 9 3.24 -3.16 16.05
N VAL A 10 3.47 -2.05 16.77
CA VAL A 10 3.47 -0.70 16.20
C VAL A 10 4.58 -0.55 15.15
N GLU A 11 5.78 -1.04 15.42
CA GLU A 11 6.89 -1.01 14.46
C GLU A 11 6.58 -1.80 13.18
N LYS A 12 5.98 -3.00 13.31
CA LYS A 12 5.53 -3.78 12.15
C LYS A 12 4.47 -3.04 11.33
N MET A 13 3.53 -2.38 12.00
CA MET A 13 2.52 -1.55 11.33
C MET A 13 3.16 -0.36 10.60
N ALA A 14 4.15 0.31 11.21
CA ALA A 14 4.88 1.42 10.61
C ALA A 14 5.65 0.98 9.36
N ALA A 15 6.33 -0.17 9.41
CA ALA A 15 7.03 -0.75 8.26
C ALA A 15 6.08 -1.05 7.08
N SER A 16 4.90 -1.63 7.37
CA SER A 16 3.85 -1.83 6.35
C SER A 16 3.32 -0.50 5.81
N GLY A 17 3.08 0.48 6.68
CA GLY A 17 2.67 1.84 6.31
C GLY A 17 3.67 2.54 5.40
N ALA A 18 4.98 2.32 5.59
CA ALA A 18 6.01 2.88 4.72
C ALA A 18 5.92 2.34 3.27
N ILE A 19 5.56 1.07 3.09
CA ILE A 19 5.28 0.49 1.77
C ILE A 19 4.04 1.16 1.16
N LEU A 20 2.97 1.30 1.94
CA LEU A 20 1.73 1.95 1.50
C LEU A 20 1.97 3.39 1.03
N VAL A 21 2.73 4.19 1.78
CA VAL A 21 3.05 5.58 1.42
C VAL A 21 3.80 5.65 0.08
N ARG A 22 4.76 4.75 -0.17
CA ARG A 22 5.47 4.69 -1.46
C ARG A 22 4.53 4.29 -2.60
N CYS A 23 3.63 3.35 -2.36
CA CYS A 23 2.61 2.94 -3.32
C CYS A 23 1.71 4.13 -3.71
N LEU A 24 1.18 4.84 -2.72
CA LEU A 24 0.31 6.01 -2.95
C LEU A 24 1.02 7.13 -3.71
N LYS A 25 2.30 7.41 -3.40
CA LYS A 25 3.10 8.40 -4.16
C LYS A 25 3.26 8.00 -5.63
N MET A 26 3.52 6.72 -5.90
CA MET A 26 3.61 6.19 -7.26
C MET A 26 2.27 6.29 -7.99
N LEU A 27 1.15 5.92 -7.34
CA LEU A 27 -0.18 6.04 -7.94
C LEU A 27 -0.57 7.49 -8.22
N ALA A 28 -0.24 8.42 -7.33
CA ALA A 28 -0.49 9.85 -7.52
C ALA A 28 0.18 10.37 -8.80
N SER A 29 1.40 9.92 -9.12
CA SER A 29 2.07 10.27 -10.38
C SER A 29 1.46 9.64 -11.63
N LYS A 30 0.66 8.58 -11.49
CA LYS A 30 -0.02 7.87 -12.58
C LYS A 30 -1.46 8.36 -12.82
N ALA A 31 -2.11 8.92 -11.80
CA ALA A 31 -3.48 9.37 -11.87
C ALA A 31 -3.61 10.61 -12.78
N ARG A 32 -4.01 10.39 -14.03
CA ARG A 32 -4.18 11.43 -15.06
C ARG A 32 -5.31 11.06 -16.04
N PRO A 33 -5.87 12.02 -16.79
CA PRO A 33 -6.90 11.75 -17.78
C PRO A 33 -6.51 10.61 -18.73
N GLY A 34 -7.45 9.71 -18.99
CA GLY A 34 -7.24 8.52 -19.82
C GLY A 34 -6.73 7.28 -19.09
N VAL A 35 -6.36 7.38 -17.80
CA VAL A 35 -6.01 6.21 -16.96
C VAL A 35 -7.25 5.72 -16.21
N THR A 36 -7.49 4.42 -16.26
CA THR A 36 -8.59 3.75 -15.57
C THR A 36 -8.22 3.38 -14.13
N THR A 37 -9.23 3.23 -13.27
CA THR A 37 -9.02 2.75 -11.89
C THR A 37 -8.49 1.31 -11.85
N GLY A 38 -8.83 0.47 -12.84
CA GLY A 38 -8.28 -0.88 -12.99
C GLY A 38 -6.77 -0.89 -13.28
N GLU A 39 -6.28 0.06 -14.08
CA GLU A 39 -4.83 0.22 -14.32
C GLU A 39 -4.09 0.69 -13.07
N LEU A 40 -4.69 1.59 -12.28
CA LEU A 40 -4.13 2.04 -11.01
C LEU A 40 -4.08 0.88 -9.99
N ASP A 41 -5.14 0.09 -9.90
CA ASP A 41 -5.22 -1.08 -9.03
C ASP A 41 -4.18 -2.16 -9.41
N ALA A 42 -4.06 -2.48 -10.71
CA ALA A 42 -3.04 -3.41 -11.19
C ALA A 42 -1.61 -2.89 -10.90
N ALA A 43 -1.37 -1.58 -11.03
CA ALA A 43 -0.09 -0.97 -10.70
C ALA A 43 0.20 -1.03 -9.19
N ALA A 44 -0.82 -0.81 -8.34
CA ALA A 44 -0.71 -0.91 -6.88
C ALA A 44 -0.35 -2.33 -6.46
N GLU A 45 -1.05 -3.33 -6.98
CA GLU A 45 -0.80 -4.74 -6.69
C GLU A 45 0.61 -5.16 -7.10
N LYS A 46 1.02 -4.84 -8.33
CA LYS A 46 2.37 -5.13 -8.82
C LYS A 46 3.43 -4.50 -7.92
N PHE A 47 3.23 -3.25 -7.51
CA PHE A 47 4.14 -2.56 -6.62
C PHE A 47 4.21 -3.25 -5.25
N ILE A 48 3.08 -3.51 -4.60
CA ILE A 48 3.03 -4.14 -3.27
C ILE A 48 3.73 -5.51 -3.28
N ARG A 49 3.42 -6.36 -4.26
CA ARG A 49 4.06 -7.67 -4.43
C ARG A 49 5.56 -7.56 -4.67
N SER A 50 6.01 -6.56 -5.43
CA SER A 50 7.45 -6.31 -5.66
C SER A 50 8.22 -5.93 -4.39
N GLN A 51 7.52 -5.49 -3.35
CA GLN A 51 8.11 -5.17 -2.04
C GLN A 51 8.08 -6.37 -1.08
N GLY A 52 7.67 -7.56 -1.54
CA GLY A 52 7.49 -8.73 -0.69
C GLY A 52 6.30 -8.64 0.27
N ALA A 53 5.36 -7.73 -0.01
CA ALA A 53 4.15 -7.54 0.79
C ALA A 53 2.91 -8.09 0.07
N GLU A 54 1.83 -8.26 0.83
CA GLU A 54 0.55 -8.76 0.33
C GLU A 54 -0.48 -7.62 0.25
N PRO A 55 -1.23 -7.50 -0.85
CA PRO A 55 -2.32 -6.52 -0.96
C PRO A 55 -3.51 -6.91 -0.09
N ALA A 56 -3.94 -6.01 0.80
CA ALA A 56 -4.99 -6.29 1.78
C ALA A 56 -6.43 -6.30 1.24
N PHE A 57 -6.65 -5.85 0.01
CA PHE A 57 -7.99 -5.66 -0.59
C PHE A 57 -8.17 -6.44 -1.89
N LYS A 58 -7.56 -7.63 -1.97
CA LYS A 58 -7.63 -8.54 -3.12
C LYS A 58 -8.35 -9.83 -2.77
#